data_AF-A0A0J8B2K3-F1
#
_entry.id   AF-A0A0J8B2K3-F1
#
_cell.length_a   1.000
_cell.length_b   1.000
_cell.length_c   1.000
_cell.angle_alpha   90.00
_cell.angle_beta   90.00
_cell.angle_gamma   90.00
#
_symmetry.space_group_name_H-M   'P 1'
#
loop_
_entity.id
_entity.type
_entity.pdbx_description
1 polymer ?
#
loop_
_entity_poly.entity_id
_entity_poly.type
_entity_poly.pdbx_seq_one_letter_code
_entity_poly.pdbx_strand_id
1 'polypeptide(L)'
;MLRRDHPELNLDFHKLSSSDIISDEDIASFRLSNQFSGSTADTLLDHLRNIYTRSIGAEFMFITVWTYSVPEKSIHLPYDTGCKGKTVDDRSDRIHYFHSDIAGSSEEYTFFNVYCTCSCIPSIAKDVHSLLSQAAAANIEDVVIGMPHRGRLNMLVALLDYPPRAIFSKVKGASHTLESGQVGSDDVVSHI
;
A
#
# COMPACT_ATOMS: atom_id res chain seq x y z
N MET A 1 -1.67 10.75 15.91
CA MET A 1 -1.61 11.94 15.02
C MET A 1 -2.94 12.66 15.18
N LEU A 2 -2.96 13.88 15.72
CA LEU A 2 -4.21 14.63 15.87
C LEU A 2 -4.66 15.10 14.49
N ARG A 3 -5.91 14.78 14.12
CA ARG A 3 -6.53 15.25 12.87
C ARG A 3 -6.67 16.77 12.98
N ARG A 4 -6.12 17.51 12.03
CA ARG A 4 -6.37 18.95 11.93
C ARG A 4 -7.78 19.16 11.42
N ASP A 5 -8.56 19.96 12.13
CA ASP A 5 -9.89 20.35 11.66
C ASP A 5 -9.74 21.28 10.46
N HIS A 6 -10.49 20.98 9.39
CA HIS A 6 -10.53 21.77 8.18
C HIS A 6 -11.94 22.37 8.03
N PRO A 7 -12.08 23.70 7.88
CA PRO A 7 -13.38 24.36 7.88
C PRO A 7 -14.30 23.86 6.75
N GLU A 8 -13.74 23.56 5.57
CA GLU A 8 -14.50 23.09 4.40
C GLU A 8 -15.15 21.70 4.58
N LEU A 9 -14.70 20.93 5.57
CA LEU A 9 -15.26 19.61 5.90
C LEU A 9 -16.44 19.70 6.89
N ASN A 10 -16.78 20.90 7.36
CA ASN A 10 -17.88 21.16 8.28
C ASN A 10 -19.10 21.68 7.53
N LEU A 11 -20.29 21.25 7.96
CA LEU A 11 -21.57 21.68 7.37
C LEU A 11 -21.77 23.20 7.49
N ASP A 12 -21.35 23.78 8.60
CA ASP A 12 -21.47 25.22 8.88
C ASP A 12 -20.82 26.09 7.80
N PHE A 13 -19.71 25.63 7.21
CA PHE A 13 -19.02 26.35 6.14
C PHE A 13 -19.87 26.49 4.88
N HIS A 14 -20.70 25.48 4.60
CA HIS A 14 -21.61 25.43 3.46
C HIS A 14 -23.01 25.96 3.80
N LYS A 15 -23.20 26.51 5.01
CA LYS A 15 -24.50 26.97 5.53
C LYS A 15 -25.56 25.86 5.58
N LEU A 16 -25.11 24.63 5.81
CA LEU A 16 -25.97 23.46 5.98
C LEU A 16 -26.11 23.14 7.47
N SER A 17 -27.30 22.67 7.86
CA SER A 17 -27.60 22.14 9.19
C SER A 17 -27.61 20.61 9.19
N SER A 18 -27.31 19.98 10.33
CA SER A 18 -27.35 18.52 10.47
C SER A 18 -28.72 17.91 10.16
N SER A 19 -29.80 18.70 10.30
CA SER A 19 -31.18 18.29 10.05
C SER A 19 -31.66 18.51 8.61
N ASP A 20 -30.83 19.10 7.75
CA ASP A 20 -31.23 19.37 6.36
C ASP A 20 -31.46 18.05 5.63
N ILE A 21 -32.57 18.00 4.88
CA ILE A 21 -32.97 16.82 4.11
C ILE A 21 -32.37 16.94 2.72
N ILE A 22 -31.70 15.89 2.28
CA ILE A 22 -31.07 15.81 0.97
C ILE A 22 -32.11 15.38 -0.07
N SER A 23 -32.25 16.17 -1.14
CA SER A 23 -33.08 15.81 -2.28
C SER A 23 -32.30 14.99 -3.31
N ASP A 24 -33.00 14.27 -4.18
CA ASP A 24 -32.38 13.51 -5.29
C ASP A 24 -31.58 14.40 -6.24
N GLU A 25 -31.99 15.67 -6.39
CA GLU A 25 -31.33 16.64 -7.26
C GLU A 25 -29.96 17.04 -6.71
N ASP A 26 -29.86 17.20 -5.38
CA ASP A 26 -28.61 17.57 -4.70
C ASP A 26 -27.53 16.50 -4.89
N ILE A 27 -27.93 15.24 -4.90
CA ILE A 27 -27.04 14.08 -5.05
C ILE A 27 -27.04 13.53 -6.47
N ALA A 28 -27.69 14.16 -7.45
CA ALA A 28 -27.76 13.62 -8.82
C ALA A 28 -26.39 13.51 -9.50
N SER A 29 -25.45 14.38 -9.13
CA SER A 29 -24.07 14.36 -9.62
C SER A 29 -23.23 13.26 -8.96
N PHE A 30 -23.63 12.83 -7.76
CA PHE A 30 -23.04 11.71 -7.05
C PHE A 30 -23.81 10.45 -7.43
N ARG A 31 -23.15 9.31 -7.65
CA ARG A 31 -23.87 8.03 -7.89
C ARG A 31 -24.44 7.44 -6.58
N LEU A 32 -24.83 8.32 -5.66
CA LEU A 32 -25.40 8.07 -4.33
C LEU A 32 -26.93 8.27 -4.32
N SER A 33 -27.52 8.72 -5.43
CA SER A 33 -28.94 9.11 -5.54
C SER A 33 -29.92 8.08 -5.01
N ASN A 34 -29.68 6.78 -5.24
CA ASN A 34 -30.59 5.74 -4.77
C ASN A 34 -30.39 5.30 -3.29
N GLN A 35 -29.37 5.79 -2.58
CA GLN A 35 -29.05 5.33 -1.22
C GLN A 35 -29.33 6.36 -0.13
N PHE A 36 -29.30 7.66 -0.45
CA PHE A 36 -29.40 8.75 0.53
C PHE A 36 -30.52 9.75 0.24
N SER A 37 -31.40 9.44 -0.73
CA SER A 37 -32.60 10.23 -0.99
C SER A 37 -33.47 10.34 0.26
N GLY A 38 -33.77 11.56 0.72
CA GLY A 38 -34.59 11.80 1.90
C GLY A 38 -33.88 11.54 3.23
N SER A 39 -32.57 11.28 3.23
CA SER A 39 -31.78 11.17 4.46
C SER A 39 -31.33 12.55 4.96
N THR A 40 -30.84 12.61 6.21
CA THR A 40 -30.32 13.85 6.79
C THR A 40 -28.89 14.11 6.32
N ALA A 41 -28.51 15.39 6.26
CA ALA A 41 -27.15 15.82 5.94
C ALA A 41 -26.08 15.15 6.83
N ASP A 42 -26.40 14.89 8.10
CA ASP A 42 -25.53 14.20 9.05
C ASP A 42 -25.23 12.75 8.62
N THR A 43 -26.25 12.01 8.17
CA THR A 43 -26.06 10.62 7.70
C THR A 43 -25.18 10.54 6.45
N LEU A 44 -25.34 11.49 5.53
CA LEU A 44 -24.48 11.60 4.35
C LEU A 44 -23.05 12.00 4.76
N LEU A 45 -22.91 12.95 5.68
CA LEU A 45 -21.60 13.38 6.17
C LEU A 45 -20.83 12.23 6.82
N ASP A 46 -21.50 11.42 7.64
CA ASP A 46 -20.90 10.23 8.23
C ASP A 46 -20.50 9.19 7.18
N HIS A 47 -21.31 9.02 6.13
CA HIS A 47 -20.95 8.18 5.00
C HIS A 47 -19.68 8.69 4.29
N LEU A 48 -19.62 9.98 3.96
CA LEU A 48 -18.46 10.61 3.31
C LEU A 48 -17.22 10.56 4.20
N ARG A 49 -17.37 10.76 5.52
CA ARG A 49 -16.28 10.61 6.49
C ARG A 49 -15.75 9.18 6.51
N ASN A 50 -16.61 8.18 6.39
CA ASN A 50 -16.24 6.77 6.32
C ASN A 50 -15.51 6.40 5.02
N ILE A 51 -15.80 7.07 3.91
CA ILE A 51 -15.14 6.81 2.62
C ILE A 51 -13.79 7.54 2.55
N TYR A 52 -13.79 8.85 2.77
CA TYR A 52 -12.67 9.73 2.41
C TYR A 52 -11.75 10.09 3.59
N THR A 53 -12.19 9.86 4.83
CA THR A 53 -11.48 10.39 6.02
C THR A 53 -11.13 9.35 7.08
N ARG A 54 -11.14 8.07 6.71
CA ARG A 54 -10.64 6.96 7.54
C ARG A 54 -9.12 6.86 7.42
N SER A 55 -8.58 5.64 7.37
CA SER A 55 -7.15 5.37 7.26
C SER A 55 -6.59 5.59 5.84
N ILE A 56 -7.46 5.76 4.85
CA ILE A 56 -7.10 5.95 3.45
C ILE A 56 -7.61 7.32 3.01
N GLY A 57 -6.71 8.18 2.52
CA GLY A 57 -7.04 9.44 1.85
C GLY A 57 -6.99 9.24 0.34
N ALA A 58 -8.10 9.51 -0.35
CA ALA A 58 -8.20 9.34 -1.80
C ALA A 58 -8.00 10.68 -2.51
N GLU A 59 -6.94 10.80 -3.31
CA GLU A 59 -6.64 11.97 -4.12
C GLU A 59 -6.84 11.64 -5.60
N PHE A 60 -7.97 12.05 -6.17
CA PHE A 60 -8.29 11.79 -7.58
C PHE A 60 -9.01 12.95 -8.27
N MET A 61 -9.43 13.97 -7.53
CA MET A 61 -10.24 15.10 -8.04
C MET A 61 -9.52 15.96 -9.09
N PHE A 62 -8.19 15.84 -9.23
CA PHE A 62 -7.41 16.54 -10.24
C PHE A 62 -7.45 15.87 -11.63
N ILE A 63 -8.01 14.67 -11.74
CA ILE A 63 -8.10 13.91 -13.00
C ILE A 63 -9.30 14.41 -13.80
N THR A 64 -9.06 14.92 -15.01
CA THR A 64 -10.09 15.54 -15.86
C THR A 64 -10.85 14.55 -16.76
N VAL A 65 -10.27 13.38 -17.05
CA VAL A 65 -10.79 12.39 -18.02
C VAL A 65 -11.27 11.12 -17.32
N TRP A 66 -11.87 11.24 -16.14
CA TRP A 66 -12.36 10.07 -15.42
C TRP A 66 -13.87 9.93 -15.54
N THR A 67 -14.33 8.82 -16.09
CA THR A 67 -15.68 8.33 -15.87
C THR A 67 -15.86 8.12 -14.37
N TYR A 68 -16.77 8.87 -13.74
CA TYR A 68 -17.17 8.83 -12.31
C TYR A 68 -17.64 7.45 -11.80
N SER A 69 -17.32 6.36 -12.48
CA SER A 69 -17.87 5.03 -12.26
C SER A 69 -17.12 4.17 -11.25
N VAL A 70 -15.93 4.56 -10.75
CA VAL A 70 -15.03 3.59 -10.12
C VAL A 70 -14.62 3.81 -8.63
N PRO A 71 -14.84 4.93 -7.89
CA PRO A 71 -14.35 4.97 -6.50
C PRO A 71 -15.36 4.40 -5.50
N GLU A 72 -16.62 4.82 -5.52
CA GLU A 72 -17.49 4.62 -4.35
C GLU A 72 -17.89 3.16 -4.12
N LYS A 73 -18.20 2.38 -5.16
CA LYS A 73 -18.45 0.93 -5.01
C LYS A 73 -17.22 0.13 -4.57
N SER A 74 -16.03 0.59 -4.96
CA SER A 74 -14.76 -0.11 -4.73
C SER A 74 -14.15 0.24 -3.36
N ILE A 75 -14.38 1.46 -2.86
CA ILE A 75 -13.98 1.88 -1.51
C ILE A 75 -14.85 1.21 -0.44
N HIS A 76 -16.08 0.82 -0.80
CA HIS A 76 -16.97 0.00 0.03
C HIS A 76 -16.62 -1.48 0.08
N LEU A 77 -15.61 -1.95 -0.64
CA LEU A 77 -15.18 -3.33 -0.44
C LEU A 77 -14.54 -3.39 0.96
N PRO A 78 -15.15 -4.11 1.93
CA PRO A 78 -14.36 -4.56 3.05
C PRO A 78 -13.13 -5.22 2.43
N TYR A 79 -11.94 -4.85 2.89
CA TYR A 79 -10.75 -5.65 2.62
C TYR A 79 -11.11 -7.07 3.03
N ASP A 80 -11.44 -7.91 2.05
CA ASP A 80 -11.82 -9.27 2.33
C ASP A 80 -10.55 -9.94 2.83
N THR A 81 -10.47 -10.02 4.16
CA THR A 81 -9.49 -10.86 4.84
C THR A 81 -9.69 -12.34 4.53
N GLY A 82 -10.54 -12.70 3.55
CA GLY A 82 -10.71 -14.01 2.91
C GLY A 82 -9.41 -14.74 2.57
N CYS A 83 -8.26 -14.05 2.61
CA CYS A 83 -6.98 -14.65 2.98
C CYS A 83 -6.94 -15.13 4.47
N LYS A 84 -8.02 -15.73 5.02
CA LYS A 84 -7.99 -16.49 6.28
C LYS A 84 -7.34 -17.87 6.04
N GLY A 85 -6.34 -17.90 5.18
CA GLY A 85 -5.66 -19.09 4.74
C GLY A 85 -4.17 -18.84 4.83
N LYS A 86 -3.61 -18.96 6.05
CA LYS A 86 -2.28 -19.50 6.43
C LYS A 86 -1.04 -19.23 5.56
N THR A 87 -1.07 -18.36 4.56
CA THR A 87 -0.01 -18.23 3.53
C THR A 87 0.62 -16.85 3.52
N VAL A 88 -0.16 -15.80 3.80
CA VAL A 88 0.36 -14.43 3.99
C VAL A 88 1.05 -14.28 5.35
N ASP A 89 0.62 -15.06 6.35
CA ASP A 89 1.17 -15.05 7.72
C ASP A 89 2.63 -15.55 7.72
N ASP A 90 2.89 -16.72 7.12
CA ASP A 90 4.25 -17.29 7.03
C ASP A 90 5.24 -16.38 6.28
N ARG A 91 4.82 -15.71 5.19
CA ARG A 91 5.69 -14.76 4.46
C ARG A 91 5.85 -13.44 5.20
N SER A 92 4.81 -12.96 5.87
CA SER A 92 4.88 -11.80 6.78
C SER A 92 5.86 -12.05 7.92
N ASP A 93 5.83 -13.24 8.50
CA ASP A 93 6.73 -13.65 9.56
C ASP A 93 8.16 -13.75 9.06
N ARG A 94 8.38 -14.23 7.82
CA ARG A 94 9.71 -14.15 7.17
C ARG A 94 10.20 -12.71 7.02
N ILE A 95 9.32 -11.75 6.70
CA ILE A 95 9.69 -10.31 6.62
C ILE A 95 10.09 -9.79 7.99
N HIS A 96 9.26 -10.07 9.01
CA HIS A 96 9.51 -9.64 10.38
C HIS A 96 10.79 -10.26 10.95
N TYR A 97 11.00 -11.54 10.72
CA TYR A 97 12.17 -12.30 11.17
C TYR A 97 13.45 -11.83 10.48
N PHE A 98 13.43 -11.65 9.16
CA PHE A 98 14.58 -11.12 8.42
C PHE A 98 14.96 -9.74 8.95
N HIS A 99 13.97 -8.87 9.15
CA HIS A 99 14.17 -7.53 9.70
C HIS A 99 14.71 -7.54 11.14
N SER A 100 14.20 -8.42 12.01
CA SER A 100 14.68 -8.51 13.39
C SER A 100 16.09 -9.07 13.49
N ASP A 101 16.44 -10.07 12.67
CA ASP A 101 17.78 -10.66 12.64
C ASP A 101 18.82 -9.66 12.16
N ILE A 102 18.48 -8.87 11.13
CA ILE A 102 19.31 -7.76 10.64
C ILE A 102 19.51 -6.70 11.71
N ALA A 103 18.42 -6.28 12.35
CA ALA A 103 18.46 -5.21 13.35
C ALA A 103 19.24 -5.65 14.59
N GLY A 104 19.26 -6.95 14.89
CA GLY A 104 20.04 -7.56 15.98
C GLY A 104 21.50 -7.85 15.62
N SER A 105 21.86 -7.97 14.34
CA SER A 105 23.23 -8.21 13.90
C SER A 105 24.05 -6.90 13.86
N SER A 106 24.80 -6.66 14.93
CA SER A 106 26.00 -5.82 15.15
C SER A 106 26.28 -4.58 14.26
N GLU A 107 26.96 -3.58 14.86
CA GLU A 107 27.41 -2.29 14.30
C GLU A 107 27.99 -2.32 12.86
N GLU A 108 28.53 -3.46 12.41
CA GLU A 108 29.02 -3.72 11.04
C GLU A 108 27.93 -3.57 9.94
N TYR A 109 26.65 -3.76 10.26
CA TYR A 109 25.54 -3.74 9.29
C TYR A 109 24.61 -2.53 9.43
N THR A 110 25.08 -1.43 10.04
CA THR A 110 24.29 -0.20 10.22
C THR A 110 23.77 0.37 8.88
N PHE A 111 24.52 0.17 7.78
CA PHE A 111 24.07 0.51 6.43
C PHE A 111 22.83 -0.29 6.00
N PHE A 112 22.72 -1.54 6.43
CA PHE A 112 21.61 -2.45 6.10
C PHE A 112 20.29 -2.00 6.73
N ASN A 113 20.33 -1.30 7.87
CA ASN A 113 19.15 -0.74 8.50
C ASN A 113 18.46 0.30 7.58
N VAL A 114 19.18 1.11 6.81
CA VAL A 114 18.55 2.11 5.92
C VAL A 114 17.77 1.45 4.76
N TYR A 115 18.20 0.28 4.29
CA TYR A 115 17.60 -0.42 3.16
C TYR A 115 16.57 -1.48 3.57
N CYS A 116 16.71 -2.05 4.77
CA CYS A 116 15.87 -3.14 5.27
C CYS A 116 14.95 -2.75 6.42
N THR A 117 15.21 -1.65 7.14
CA THR A 117 14.47 -1.33 8.39
C THR A 117 13.39 -0.26 8.33
N CYS A 118 12.76 0.00 7.17
CA CYS A 118 11.51 0.76 7.23
C CYS A 118 10.41 -0.12 7.86
N SER A 119 9.83 0.36 8.95
CA SER A 119 8.68 -0.25 9.65
C SER A 119 7.45 -0.42 8.74
N CYS A 120 7.45 0.26 7.59
CA CYS A 120 6.45 0.20 6.53
C CYS A 120 6.60 -0.99 5.56
N ILE A 121 7.71 -1.73 5.61
CA ILE A 121 7.99 -2.78 4.61
C ILE A 121 7.08 -4.02 4.76
N PRO A 122 6.72 -4.48 5.99
CA PRO A 122 5.77 -5.57 6.14
C PRO A 122 4.41 -5.30 5.52
N SER A 123 3.92 -4.05 5.54
CA SER A 123 2.67 -3.68 4.87
C SER A 123 2.83 -3.63 3.35
N ILE A 124 3.90 -3.00 2.84
CA ILE A 124 4.14 -2.90 1.39
C ILE A 124 4.24 -4.28 0.73
N ALA A 125 4.98 -5.21 1.33
CA ALA A 125 5.12 -6.55 0.77
C ALA A 125 3.79 -7.33 0.76
N LYS A 126 2.94 -7.14 1.78
CA LYS A 126 1.57 -7.70 1.82
C LYS A 126 0.70 -7.12 0.71
N ASP A 127 0.75 -5.80 0.53
CA ASP A 127 -0.03 -5.09 -0.47
C ASP A 127 0.38 -5.53 -1.89
N VAL A 128 1.69 -5.62 -2.15
CA VAL A 128 2.20 -6.11 -3.43
C VAL A 128 1.83 -7.58 -3.64
N HIS A 129 1.90 -8.42 -2.61
CA HIS A 129 1.46 -9.81 -2.73
C HIS A 129 -0.03 -9.94 -3.08
N SER A 130 -0.88 -9.11 -2.49
CA SER A 130 -2.31 -9.05 -2.84
C SER A 130 -2.50 -8.63 -4.30
N LEU A 131 -1.73 -7.65 -4.78
CA LEU A 131 -1.75 -7.21 -6.17
C LEU A 131 -1.32 -8.31 -7.14
N LEU A 132 -0.25 -9.06 -6.82
CA LEU A 132 0.19 -10.20 -7.63
C LEU A 132 -0.86 -11.31 -7.65
N SER A 133 -1.55 -11.56 -6.53
CA SER A 133 -2.63 -12.55 -6.47
C SER A 133 -3.82 -12.15 -7.34
N GLN A 134 -4.17 -10.86 -7.36
CA GLN A 134 -5.21 -10.33 -8.25
C GLN A 134 -4.78 -10.40 -9.73
N ALA A 135 -3.51 -10.11 -10.03
CA ALA A 135 -2.96 -10.24 -11.37
C ALA A 135 -3.03 -11.70 -11.86
N ALA A 136 -2.68 -12.66 -11.00
CA ALA A 136 -2.81 -14.09 -11.29
C ALA A 136 -4.28 -14.49 -11.54
N ALA A 137 -5.21 -13.99 -10.73
CA ALA A 137 -6.65 -14.22 -10.93
C ALA A 137 -7.17 -13.62 -12.26
N ALA A 138 -6.52 -12.56 -12.75
CA ALA A 138 -6.80 -11.95 -14.05
C ALA A 138 -6.07 -12.63 -15.23
N ASN A 139 -5.39 -13.77 -15.00
CA ASN A 139 -4.58 -14.49 -15.99
C ASN A 139 -3.42 -13.65 -16.58
N ILE A 140 -2.82 -12.78 -15.77
CA ILE A 140 -1.56 -12.10 -16.13
C ILE A 140 -0.41 -13.06 -15.84
N GLU A 141 0.37 -13.39 -16.86
CA GLU A 141 1.49 -14.34 -16.77
C GLU A 141 2.73 -13.71 -16.10
N ASP A 142 3.11 -12.51 -16.54
CA ASP A 142 4.33 -11.83 -16.12
C ASP A 142 4.04 -10.46 -15.50
N VAL A 143 4.71 -10.16 -14.38
CA VAL A 143 4.67 -8.85 -13.73
C VAL A 143 6.09 -8.34 -13.50
N VAL A 144 6.38 -7.15 -14.04
CA VAL A 144 7.67 -6.48 -13.86
C VAL A 144 7.54 -5.42 -12.77
N ILE A 145 8.35 -5.54 -11.71
CA ILE A 145 8.35 -4.59 -10.58
C ILE A 145 9.59 -3.71 -10.65
N GLY A 146 9.39 -2.40 -10.85
CA GLY A 146 10.42 -1.39 -10.67
C GLY A 146 10.29 -0.73 -9.30
N MET A 147 11.32 -0.81 -8.46
CA MET A 147 11.31 -0.20 -7.13
C MET A 147 12.61 0.52 -6.78
N PRO A 148 12.54 1.62 -6.00
CA PRO A 148 13.73 2.29 -5.47
C PRO A 148 14.43 1.41 -4.42
N HIS A 149 15.59 1.86 -3.97
CA HIS A 149 16.44 1.12 -3.03
C HIS A 149 15.78 0.78 -1.67
N ARG A 150 14.78 1.56 -1.23
CA ARG A 150 14.11 1.35 0.08
C ARG A 150 13.20 0.13 0.05
N GLY A 151 13.46 -0.84 0.92
CA GLY A 151 12.67 -2.07 1.01
C GLY A 151 12.98 -3.10 -0.07
N ARG A 152 13.91 -2.84 -1.00
CA ARG A 152 14.23 -3.76 -2.12
C ARG A 152 14.73 -5.12 -1.63
N LEU A 153 15.64 -5.13 -0.66
CA LEU A 153 16.22 -6.38 -0.16
C LEU A 153 15.17 -7.24 0.56
N ASN A 154 14.29 -6.61 1.33
CA ASN A 154 13.16 -7.31 1.94
C ASN A 154 12.20 -7.85 0.89
N MET A 155 11.92 -7.08 -0.16
CA MET A 155 11.06 -7.51 -1.25
C MET A 155 11.61 -8.73 -1.99
N LEU A 156 12.92 -8.71 -2.28
CA LEU A 156 13.64 -9.82 -2.90
C LEU A 156 13.55 -11.09 -2.04
N VAL A 157 13.87 -11.01 -0.75
CA VAL A 157 13.90 -12.18 0.13
C VAL A 157 12.50 -12.70 0.43
N ALA A 158 11.57 -11.81 0.73
CA ALA A 158 10.27 -12.19 1.28
C ALA A 158 9.24 -12.55 0.23
N LEU A 159 9.20 -11.84 -0.90
CA LEU A 159 8.20 -12.07 -1.94
C LEU A 159 8.75 -12.83 -3.14
N LEU A 160 9.98 -12.49 -3.57
CA LEU A 160 10.60 -13.09 -4.77
C LEU A 160 11.47 -14.32 -4.45
N ASP A 161 11.47 -14.77 -3.19
CA ASP A 161 12.21 -15.93 -2.70
C ASP A 161 13.72 -15.91 -3.08
N TYR A 162 14.29 -14.71 -3.18
CA TYR A 162 15.70 -14.51 -3.44
C TYR A 162 16.54 -15.00 -2.24
N PRO A 163 17.64 -15.76 -2.46
CA PRO A 163 18.37 -16.40 -1.39
C PRO A 163 19.07 -15.37 -0.48
N PRO A 164 18.76 -15.33 0.83
CA PRO A 164 19.40 -14.41 1.78
C PRO A 164 20.92 -14.54 1.80
N ARG A 165 21.43 -15.77 1.61
CA ARG A 165 22.87 -16.06 1.52
C ARG A 165 23.56 -15.24 0.43
N ALA A 166 22.93 -15.05 -0.72
CA ALA A 166 23.51 -14.26 -1.80
C ALA A 166 23.63 -12.78 -1.41
N ILE A 167 22.62 -12.24 -0.70
CA ILE A 167 22.66 -10.87 -0.18
C ILE A 167 23.82 -10.72 0.84
N PHE A 168 23.90 -11.60 1.83
CA PHE A 168 24.98 -11.53 2.83
C PHE A 168 26.37 -11.73 2.22
N SER A 169 26.50 -12.59 1.21
CA SER A 169 27.74 -12.77 0.46
C SER A 169 28.16 -11.48 -0.24
N LYS A 170 27.22 -10.79 -0.87
CA LYS A 170 27.43 -9.51 -1.55
C LYS A 170 27.79 -8.39 -0.57
N VAL A 171 27.16 -8.35 0.62
CA VAL A 171 27.52 -7.40 1.68
C VAL A 171 28.94 -7.64 2.19
N LYS A 172 29.40 -8.89 2.23
CA LYS A 172 30.79 -9.25 2.57
C LYS A 172 31.80 -8.97 1.45
N GLY A 173 31.37 -8.39 0.34
CA GLY A 173 32.25 -7.99 -0.78
C GLY A 173 32.40 -9.04 -1.88
N ALA A 174 31.64 -10.13 -1.87
CA ALA A 174 31.60 -11.05 -3.00
C ALA A 174 30.84 -10.41 -4.18
N SER A 175 31.25 -10.73 -5.41
CA SER A 175 30.50 -10.30 -6.59
C SER A 175 29.24 -11.15 -6.79
N HIS A 176 28.15 -10.51 -7.21
CA HIS A 176 26.90 -11.19 -7.58
C HIS A 176 26.79 -11.41 -9.09
N THR A 177 27.33 -10.48 -9.89
CA THR A 177 27.16 -10.44 -11.36
C THR A 177 28.28 -11.10 -12.13
N LEU A 178 29.42 -11.37 -11.49
CA LEU A 178 30.60 -11.92 -12.14
C LEU A 178 30.72 -13.41 -11.85
N GLU A 179 30.66 -14.23 -12.90
CA GLU A 179 31.07 -15.63 -12.81
C GLU A 179 32.57 -15.76 -12.53
N SER A 180 33.00 -16.92 -12.04
CA SER A 180 34.42 -17.18 -11.75
C SER A 180 35.27 -16.96 -13.01
N GLY A 181 36.11 -15.93 -12.99
CA GLY A 181 36.99 -15.56 -14.10
C GLY A 181 36.53 -14.35 -14.93
N GLN A 182 35.36 -13.78 -14.64
CA GLN A 182 34.92 -12.52 -15.25
C GLN A 182 35.50 -11.32 -14.50
N VAL A 183 35.96 -10.32 -15.25
CA VAL A 183 36.44 -9.03 -14.73
C VAL A 183 35.41 -7.97 -15.11
N GLY A 184 34.83 -7.32 -14.11
CA GLY A 184 33.86 -6.24 -14.30
C GLY A 184 33.70 -5.38 -13.05
N SER A 185 33.04 -4.24 -13.20
CA SER A 185 32.59 -3.43 -12.07
C SER A 185 31.21 -3.91 -11.65
N ASP A 186 31.07 -4.32 -10.40
CA ASP A 186 29.79 -4.74 -9.83
C ASP A 186 29.07 -3.55 -9.18
N ASP A 187 27.75 -3.64 -9.00
CA ASP A 187 26.93 -2.55 -8.47
C ASP A 187 26.72 -2.69 -6.94
N VAL A 188 26.14 -1.67 -6.32
CA VAL A 188 25.75 -1.67 -4.91
C VAL A 188 24.66 -2.72 -4.65
N VAL A 189 24.59 -3.20 -3.41
CA VAL A 189 23.67 -4.28 -3.00
C VAL A 189 22.20 -3.93 -3.29
N SER A 190 21.84 -2.66 -3.31
CA SER A 190 20.48 -2.20 -3.61
C SER A 190 20.09 -2.18 -5.09
N HIS A 191 20.98 -2.54 -6.01
CA HIS A 191 20.70 -2.59 -7.46
C HIS A 191 20.72 -4.02 -8.04
N ILE A 192 20.87 -5.03 -7.19
CA ILE A 192 20.74 -6.45 -7.59
C ILE A 192 19.36 -6.79 -8.11
#